data_AF-A0A7S1HRV9-F1
#
_entry.id   AF-A0A7S1HRV9-F1
#
_cell.length_a   1.000
_cell.length_b   1.000
_cell.length_c   1.000
_cell.angle_alpha   90.00
_cell.angle_beta   90.00
_cell.angle_gamma   90.00
#
_symmetry.space_group_name_H-M   'P 1'
#
loop_
_entity.id
_entity.type
_entity.pdbx_description
1 polymer ?
#
loop_
_entity_poly.entity_id
_entity_poly.type
_entity_poly.pdbx_seq_one_letter_code
_entity_poly.pdbx_strand_id
1 'polypeptide(L)'
;VISSSAVMKMAGLRVGHFFPGVMVLLEDAAELFEGGAGLRSPYMSFTARLRPQHQAQYKKVVGGNGLVLVQTVGPRDSLRLQGLLKAVRQCGGGRLLLSIPFRSAPDSVQGALKVLRSLPSLPYLVIEDFLFSHTCT
;
A
#
# COMPACT_ATOMS: atom_id res chain seq x y z
N VAL A 1 17.67 3.48 4.43
CA VAL A 1 16.70 4.57 4.14
C VAL A 1 16.33 4.52 2.67
N ILE A 2 15.17 3.92 2.30
CA ILE A 2 14.78 3.74 0.89
C ILE A 2 13.75 4.80 0.52
N SER A 3 14.05 5.61 -0.50
CA SER A 3 13.13 6.56 -1.15
C SER A 3 11.98 5.80 -1.84
N SER A 4 10.80 6.40 -1.96
CA SER A 4 9.70 5.85 -2.78
C SER A 4 10.10 5.66 -4.25
N SER A 5 10.98 6.51 -4.78
CA SER A 5 11.58 6.29 -6.10
C SER A 5 12.51 5.07 -6.12
N ALA A 6 13.11 4.72 -4.97
CA ALA A 6 13.96 3.54 -4.83
C ALA A 6 13.14 2.27 -4.63
N VAL A 7 12.02 2.30 -3.90
CA VAL A 7 11.05 1.18 -3.86
C VAL A 7 10.48 0.90 -5.26
N MET A 8 10.15 1.96 -6.01
CA MET A 8 9.61 1.86 -7.37
C MET A 8 10.66 1.43 -8.42
N LYS A 9 11.90 1.90 -8.31
CA LYS A 9 13.03 1.38 -9.12
C LYS A 9 13.36 -0.07 -8.78
N MET A 10 13.33 -0.44 -7.49
CA MET A 10 13.56 -1.82 -7.05
C MET A 10 12.51 -2.77 -7.65
N ALA A 11 11.23 -2.36 -7.68
CA ALA A 11 10.15 -3.15 -8.28
C ALA A 11 10.11 -3.14 -9.83
N GLY A 12 11.08 -2.52 -10.53
CA GLY A 12 11.12 -2.49 -12.00
C GLY A 12 9.99 -1.71 -12.68
N LEU A 13 9.28 -0.85 -11.95
CA LEU A 13 8.11 -0.12 -12.45
C LEU A 13 8.54 1.22 -13.10
N ARG A 14 8.21 1.41 -14.38
CA ARG A 14 8.50 2.65 -15.13
C ARG A 14 7.61 3.81 -14.67
N VAL A 15 8.23 4.96 -14.39
CA VAL A 15 7.57 6.18 -13.92
C VAL A 15 6.92 6.93 -15.09
N GLY A 16 5.60 6.86 -15.19
CA GLY A 16 4.80 7.97 -15.72
C GLY A 16 3.96 8.50 -14.56
N HIS A 17 4.22 9.73 -14.10
CA HIS A 17 3.42 10.51 -13.12
C HIS A 17 2.41 9.69 -12.28
N PHE A 18 2.89 8.71 -11.52
CA PHE A 18 2.04 7.83 -10.73
C PHE A 18 2.07 8.35 -9.30
N PHE A 19 0.96 8.91 -8.84
CA PHE A 19 0.73 9.10 -7.41
C PHE A 19 0.46 7.72 -6.83
N PRO A 20 1.36 7.14 -6.02
CA PRO A 20 1.04 5.85 -5.42
C PRO A 20 -0.19 5.99 -4.53
N GLY A 21 -1.08 5.03 -4.64
CA GLY A 21 -2.21 4.93 -3.73
C GLY A 21 -1.73 4.53 -2.35
N VAL A 22 -2.48 4.91 -1.31
CA VAL A 22 -2.30 4.38 0.03
C VAL A 22 -3.58 3.71 0.53
N MET A 23 -3.44 2.60 1.23
CA MET A 23 -4.50 1.95 1.97
C MET A 23 -4.39 2.32 3.45
N VAL A 24 -5.53 2.58 4.08
CA VAL A 24 -5.63 2.98 5.49
C VAL A 24 -6.89 2.41 6.10
N LEU A 25 -6.88 2.09 7.41
CA LEU A 25 -8.10 1.76 8.11
C LEU A 25 -9.02 2.98 8.19
N LEU A 26 -10.33 2.76 8.06
CA LEU A 26 -11.30 3.87 8.13
C LEU A 26 -11.17 4.68 9.43
N GLU A 27 -10.91 4.01 10.57
CA GLU A 27 -10.67 4.64 11.88
C GLU A 27 -9.42 5.54 11.88
N ASP A 28 -8.32 5.09 11.26
CA ASP A 28 -7.07 5.85 11.17
C ASP A 28 -7.18 7.02 10.18
N ALA A 29 -8.00 6.87 9.14
CA ALA A 29 -8.21 7.91 8.14
C ALA A 29 -8.78 9.20 8.76
N ALA A 30 -9.64 9.06 9.77
CA ALA A 30 -10.24 10.19 10.47
C ALA A 30 -9.21 11.06 11.19
N GLU A 31 -8.14 10.45 11.71
CA GLU A 31 -7.06 11.15 12.39
C GLU A 31 -6.07 11.76 11.39
N LEU A 32 -5.74 11.00 10.33
CA LEU A 32 -4.61 11.32 9.45
C LEU A 32 -4.93 12.40 8.41
N PHE A 33 -6.17 12.47 7.93
CA PHE A 33 -6.53 13.29 6.78
C PHE A 33 -7.46 14.45 7.13
N GLU A 34 -7.41 15.50 6.31
CA GLU A 34 -8.37 16.60 6.27
C GLU A 34 -9.68 16.04 5.67
N GLY A 35 -10.75 16.03 6.47
CA GLY A 35 -12.00 15.30 6.16
C GLY A 35 -12.51 14.47 7.34
N GLY A 36 -11.61 14.11 8.27
CA GLY A 36 -11.99 13.52 9.55
C GLY A 36 -12.81 12.23 9.39
N ALA A 37 -13.74 11.99 10.31
CA ALA A 37 -14.60 10.81 10.29
C ALA A 37 -15.50 10.71 9.05
N GLY A 38 -15.67 11.79 8.29
CA GLY A 38 -16.43 11.80 7.03
C GLY A 38 -15.64 11.30 5.82
N LEU A 39 -14.33 11.11 5.94
CA LEU A 39 -13.50 10.67 4.81
C LEU A 39 -13.72 9.19 4.52
N ARG A 40 -14.44 8.89 3.43
CA ARG A 40 -14.63 7.53 2.92
C ARG A 40 -14.32 7.44 1.43
N SER A 41 -13.30 6.67 1.08
CA SER A 41 -12.81 6.41 -0.27
C SER A 41 -12.51 4.91 -0.47
N PRO A 42 -13.51 4.03 -0.60
CA PRO A 42 -13.26 2.59 -0.71
C PRO A 42 -12.63 2.18 -2.05
N TYR A 43 -12.74 3.03 -3.08
CA TYR A 43 -12.32 2.72 -4.45
C TYR A 43 -11.16 3.58 -4.95
N MET A 44 -10.49 4.33 -4.07
CA MET A 44 -9.37 5.20 -4.45
C MET A 44 -9.76 6.21 -5.56
N SER A 45 -11.00 6.70 -5.52
CA SER A 45 -11.59 7.52 -6.58
C SER A 45 -11.26 9.00 -6.47
N PHE A 46 -10.69 9.44 -5.35
CA PHE A 46 -10.31 10.83 -5.11
C PHE A 46 -9.06 10.93 -4.24
N THR A 47 -8.44 12.12 -4.25
CA THR A 47 -7.29 12.43 -3.41
C THR A 47 -7.74 12.99 -2.06
N ALA A 48 -7.04 12.62 -0.99
CA ALA A 48 -7.20 13.22 0.32
C ALA A 48 -5.93 13.95 0.71
N ARG A 49 -6.08 15.00 1.52
CA ARG A 49 -4.94 15.76 2.06
C ARG A 49 -4.59 15.24 3.44
N LEU A 50 -3.33 14.91 3.67
CA LEU A 50 -2.83 14.63 5.01
C LEU A 50 -2.81 15.91 5.84
N ARG A 51 -3.23 15.81 7.11
CA ARG A 51 -3.09 16.92 8.05
C ARG A 51 -1.61 17.29 8.21
N PRO A 52 -1.27 18.58 8.37
CA PRO A 52 0.12 19.05 8.40
C PRO A 52 1.02 18.29 9.37
N GLN A 53 0.53 17.95 10.58
CA GLN A 53 1.32 17.24 11.58
C GLN A 53 1.80 15.84 11.15
N HIS A 54 1.18 15.23 10.13
CA HIS A 54 1.52 13.89 9.65
C HIS A 54 2.35 13.91 8.36
N GLN A 55 2.44 15.05 7.66
CA GLN A 55 3.06 15.10 6.33
C GLN A 55 4.55 14.74 6.36
N ALA A 56 5.29 15.16 7.39
CA ALA A 56 6.71 14.83 7.52
C ALA A 56 6.96 13.31 7.65
N GLN A 57 6.09 12.60 8.37
CA GLN A 57 6.14 11.16 8.55
C GLN A 57 5.89 10.41 7.24
N TYR A 58 4.96 10.90 6.42
CA TYR A 58 4.50 10.22 5.20
C TYR A 58 5.00 10.85 3.90
N LYS A 59 6.01 11.72 3.95
CA LYS A 59 6.58 12.42 2.78
C LYS A 59 7.05 11.54 1.63
N LYS A 60 7.24 10.24 1.87
CA LYS A 60 7.59 9.27 0.83
C LYS A 60 6.36 8.80 0.04
N VAL A 61 5.19 8.76 0.64
CA VAL A 61 4.00 8.17 0.00
C VAL A 61 2.97 9.23 -0.39
N VAL A 62 3.23 10.50 -0.05
CA VAL A 62 2.35 11.64 -0.30
C VAL A 62 3.07 12.67 -1.17
N GLY A 63 2.33 13.33 -2.06
CA GLY A 63 2.86 14.41 -2.89
C GLY A 63 3.37 15.58 -2.06
N GLY A 64 4.25 16.41 -2.63
CA GLY A 64 4.82 17.57 -1.92
C GLY A 64 3.78 18.60 -1.43
N ASN A 65 2.56 18.55 -1.96
CA ASN A 65 1.41 19.36 -1.56
C ASN A 65 0.51 18.69 -0.49
N GLY A 66 0.92 17.55 0.06
CA GLY A 66 0.15 16.81 1.06
C GLY A 66 -0.98 15.94 0.51
N LEU A 67 -1.19 15.90 -0.81
CA LEU A 67 -2.24 15.10 -1.46
C LEU A 67 -1.77 13.68 -1.79
N VAL A 68 -2.67 12.72 -1.62
CA VAL A 68 -2.46 11.31 -1.98
C VAL A 68 -3.78 10.64 -2.35
N LEU A 69 -3.73 9.70 -3.29
CA LEU A 69 -4.85 8.81 -3.58
C LEU A 69 -5.03 7.85 -2.40
N VAL A 70 -6.19 7.87 -1.74
CA VAL A 70 -6.43 7.07 -0.54
C VAL A 70 -7.52 6.03 -0.78
N GLN A 71 -7.28 4.81 -0.31
CA GLN A 71 -8.27 3.78 -0.12
C GLN A 71 -8.54 3.59 1.38
N THR A 72 -9.73 3.97 1.82
CA THR A 72 -10.17 3.69 3.20
C THR A 72 -10.78 2.29 3.27
N VAL A 73 -10.35 1.50 4.24
CA VAL A 73 -10.83 0.12 4.43
C VAL A 73 -11.57 0.01 5.75
N GLY A 74 -12.87 -0.24 5.67
CA GLY A 74 -13.75 -0.52 6.80
C GLY A 74 -14.14 -2.01 6.89
N PRO A 75 -14.89 -2.39 7.94
CA PRO A 75 -15.31 -3.78 8.19
C PRO A 75 -16.18 -4.38 7.08
N ARG A 76 -16.90 -3.54 6.33
CA ARG A 76 -17.80 -3.96 5.26
C ARG A 76 -17.15 -4.00 3.88
N ASP A 77 -15.91 -3.51 3.74
CA ASP A 77 -15.24 -3.40 2.44
C ASP A 77 -14.41 -4.67 2.14
N SER A 78 -13.51 -5.07 3.05
CA SER A 78 -12.75 -6.32 2.93
C SER A 78 -12.13 -6.73 4.28
N LEU A 79 -12.56 -7.88 4.80
CA LEU A 79 -12.04 -8.42 6.06
C LEU A 79 -10.54 -8.77 5.97
N ARG A 80 -10.10 -9.30 4.81
CA ARG A 80 -8.68 -9.65 4.60
C ARG A 80 -7.79 -8.40 4.59
N LEU A 81 -8.19 -7.34 3.86
CA LEU A 81 -7.42 -6.09 3.85
C LEU A 81 -7.44 -5.40 5.21
N GLN A 82 -8.58 -5.42 5.91
CA GLN A 82 -8.67 -4.87 7.25
C GLN A 82 -7.74 -5.62 8.23
N GLY A 83 -7.74 -6.96 8.18
CA GLY A 83 -6.86 -7.80 8.98
C GLY A 83 -5.38 -7.51 8.70
N LEU A 84 -5.00 -7.40 7.42
CA LEU A 84 -3.64 -7.06 7.01
C LEU A 84 -3.21 -5.69 7.58
N LEU A 85 -4.02 -4.64 7.41
CA LEU A 85 -3.70 -3.31 7.92
C LEU A 85 -3.55 -3.30 9.44
N LYS A 86 -4.45 -3.99 10.16
CA LYS A 86 -4.36 -4.13 11.63
C LYS A 86 -3.09 -4.88 12.04
N ALA A 87 -2.76 -5.98 11.37
CA ALA A 87 -1.58 -6.79 11.66
C ALA A 87 -0.29 -5.99 11.43
N VAL A 88 -0.17 -5.27 10.31
CA VAL A 88 1.00 -4.43 10.05
C VAL A 88 1.16 -3.36 11.12
N ARG A 89 0.07 -2.70 11.53
CA ARG A 89 0.07 -1.72 12.63
C ARG A 89 0.55 -2.34 13.95
N GLN A 90 0.05 -3.53 14.28
CA GLN A 90 0.43 -4.25 15.51
C GLN A 90 1.90 -4.68 15.52
N CYS A 91 2.46 -5.01 14.35
CA CYS A 91 3.87 -5.38 14.19
C CYS A 91 4.82 -4.16 14.12
N GLY A 92 4.36 -2.96 14.49
CA GLY A 92 5.18 -1.74 14.48
C GLY A 92 5.33 -1.08 13.11
N GLY A 93 4.55 -1.52 12.12
CA GLY A 93 4.44 -0.84 10.84
C GLY A 93 3.66 0.47 10.91
N GLY A 94 3.65 1.20 9.80
CA GLY A 94 2.88 2.44 9.67
C GLY A 94 1.38 2.19 9.53
N ARG A 95 0.57 3.24 9.74
CA ARG A 95 -0.89 3.22 9.53
C ARG A 95 -1.31 3.29 8.05
N LEU A 96 -0.37 3.64 7.16
CA LEU A 96 -0.56 3.69 5.71
C LEU A 96 0.24 2.59 5.04
N LEU A 97 -0.41 1.83 4.15
CA LEU A 97 0.24 0.88 3.26
C LEU A 97 0.25 1.41 1.83
N LEU A 98 1.38 1.27 1.14
CA LEU A 98 1.47 1.63 -0.26
C LEU A 98 0.67 0.64 -1.11
N SER A 99 -0.20 1.14 -1.97
CA SER A 99 -0.98 0.35 -2.92
C SER A 99 -0.58 0.70 -4.34
N ILE A 100 -0.01 -0.28 -5.03
CA ILE A 100 0.46 -0.15 -6.40
C ILE A 100 -0.19 -1.27 -7.23
N PRO A 101 -0.78 -0.96 -8.40
CA PRO A 101 -1.32 -1.96 -9.29
C PRO A 101 -0.26 -3.00 -9.66
N PHE A 102 -0.59 -4.27 -9.44
CA PHE A 102 0.27 -5.38 -9.83
C PHE A 102 -0.20 -5.97 -11.16
N ARG A 103 0.35 -5.47 -12.27
CA ARG A 103 -0.11 -5.79 -13.64
C ARG A 103 0.20 -7.21 -14.12
N SER A 104 1.03 -7.94 -13.39
CA SER A 104 1.45 -9.31 -13.72
C SER A 104 1.06 -10.27 -12.61
N ALA A 105 -0.16 -10.11 -12.08
CA ALA A 105 -0.72 -11.04 -11.11
C ALA A 105 -0.74 -12.46 -11.71
N PRO A 106 -0.01 -13.41 -11.13
CA PRO A 106 0.00 -14.76 -11.63
C PRO A 106 -1.24 -15.52 -11.17
N ASP A 107 -1.70 -16.44 -12.01
CA ASP A 107 -2.88 -17.30 -11.81
C ASP A 107 -2.50 -18.74 -11.39
N SER A 108 -1.21 -18.99 -11.19
CA SER A 108 -0.67 -20.32 -10.91
C SER A 108 0.58 -20.25 -10.03
N VAL A 109 0.86 -21.33 -9.32
CA VAL A 109 2.09 -21.52 -8.52
C VAL A 109 3.34 -21.25 -9.35
N GLN A 110 3.41 -21.80 -10.56
CA GLN A 110 4.56 -21.59 -11.47
C GLN A 110 4.68 -20.12 -11.88
N GLY A 111 3.55 -19.46 -12.16
CA GLY A 111 3.52 -18.02 -12.42
C GLY A 111 4.03 -17.20 -11.23
N ALA A 112 3.59 -17.52 -10.01
CA ALA A 112 4.01 -16.87 -8.77
C ALA A 112 5.52 -16.95 -8.55
N LEU A 113 6.09 -18.15 -8.72
CA LEU A 113 7.53 -18.36 -8.62
C LEU A 113 8.30 -17.63 -9.71
N LYS A 114 7.77 -17.59 -10.94
CA LYS A 114 8.39 -16.84 -12.06
C LYS A 114 8.40 -15.34 -11.76
N VAL A 115 7.30 -14.81 -11.24
CA VAL A 115 7.19 -13.41 -10.82
C VAL A 115 8.22 -13.07 -9.75
N LEU A 116 8.32 -13.86 -8.68
CA LEU A 116 9.34 -13.65 -7.64
C LEU A 116 10.76 -13.68 -8.21
N ARG A 117 11.09 -14.69 -9.02
CA ARG A 117 12.41 -14.78 -9.68
C ARG A 117 12.71 -13.54 -10.55
N SER A 118 11.71 -12.96 -11.19
CA SER A 118 11.86 -11.76 -12.02
C SER A 118 11.95 -10.46 -11.22
N LEU A 119 11.53 -10.46 -9.95
CA LEU A 119 11.52 -9.31 -9.06
C LEU A 119 12.32 -9.63 -7.78
N PRO A 120 13.66 -9.72 -7.84
CA PRO A 120 14.48 -10.15 -6.70
C PRO A 120 14.39 -9.24 -5.48
N SER A 121 13.87 -8.01 -5.63
CA SER A 121 13.61 -7.10 -4.51
C SER A 121 12.27 -7.34 -3.81
N LEU A 122 11.39 -8.18 -4.38
CA LEU A 122 10.10 -8.52 -3.79
C LEU A 122 10.32 -9.74 -2.87
N PRO A 123 10.39 -9.55 -1.54
CA PRO A 123 10.80 -10.63 -0.64
C PRO A 123 9.80 -11.80 -0.61
N TYR A 124 8.53 -11.48 -0.78
CA TYR A 124 7.44 -12.44 -0.78
C TYR A 124 6.27 -11.96 -1.65
N LEU A 125 5.48 -12.92 -2.10
CA LEU A 125 4.23 -12.71 -2.82
C LEU A 125 3.14 -13.53 -2.12
N VAL A 126 2.02 -12.89 -1.79
CA VAL A 126 0.85 -13.56 -1.22
C VAL A 126 -0.23 -13.60 -2.29
N ILE A 127 -0.74 -14.80 -2.57
CA ILE A 127 -1.86 -15.03 -3.49
C ILE A 127 -2.85 -15.89 -2.76
N GLU A 128 -4.04 -15.34 -2.53
CA GLU A 128 -5.07 -15.99 -1.72
C GLU A 128 -4.49 -16.41 -0.35
N ASP A 129 -4.44 -17.72 -0.07
CA ASP A 129 -3.92 -18.30 1.17
C ASP A 129 -2.48 -18.83 1.05
N PHE A 130 -1.84 -18.61 -0.09
CA PHE A 130 -0.47 -19.06 -0.35
C PHE A 130 0.53 -17.92 -0.19
N LEU A 131 1.60 -18.19 0.56
CA LEU A 131 2.78 -17.35 0.67
C LEU A 131 3.92 -17.95 -0.15
N PHE A 132 4.45 -17.18 -1.07
CA PHE A 132 5.63 -17.52 -1.86
C PHE A 132 6.79 -16.62 -1.44
N SER A 133 7.98 -17.18 -1.24
CA SER A 133 9.19 -16.44 -0.84
C SER A 133 10.42 -16.97 -1.56
N HIS A 134 11.48 -16.16 -1.61
CA HIS A 134 12.78 -16.60 -2.12
C HIS A 134 13.48 -17.60 -1.18
N THR A 135 13.13 -17.57 0.11
CA THR A 135 13.71 -18.42 1.15
C THR A 135 12.67 -19.42 1.62
N CYS A 136 13.01 -20.72 1.58
CA CYS A 136 12.25 -21.74 2.32
C CYS A 136 12.61 -21.61 3.80
N THR A 137 11.66 -21.17 4.62
CA THR A 137 11.74 -21.21 6.09
C THR A 137 10.85 -22.32 6.61
#